data_AF-A0A060QJI7-F1
#
_entry.id   AF-A0A060QJI7-F1
#
_cell.length_a   1.000
_cell.length_b   1.000
_cell.length_c   1.000
_cell.angle_alpha   90.00
_cell.angle_beta   90.00
_cell.angle_gamma   90.00
#
_symmetry.space_group_name_H-M   'P 1'
#
loop_
_entity.id
_entity.type
_entity.pdbx_description
1 polymer ?
#
loop_
_entity_poly.entity_id
_entity_poly.type
_entity_poly.pdbx_seq_one_letter_code
_entity_poly.pdbx_strand_id
1 'polypeptide(L)' 'MKIQVTCDDVSLFHLAVRYFGDALQWWRIAACNGMSDPDLSGFEVPVQILLPDEASVGQTGGLPEV' A
#
# COMPACT_ATOMS: atom_id res chain seq x y z
N MET A 1 -10.41 0.48 -3.82
CA MET A 1 -10.55 1.85 -4.39
C MET A 1 -9.26 2.26 -5.09
N LYS A 2 -9.26 3.10 -6.15
CA LYS A 2 -8.01 3.60 -6.76
C LYS A 2 -7.69 5.00 -6.26
N ILE A 3 -6.43 5.25 -5.94
CA ILE A 3 -5.92 6.57 -5.53
C ILE A 3 -4.73 6.95 -6.39
N GLN A 4 -4.46 8.25 -6.50
CA GLN A 4 -3.28 8.76 -7.17
C GLN A 4 -2.22 9.06 -6.11
N VAL A 5 -1.03 8.47 -6.26
CA VAL A 5 0.13 8.73 -5.39
C VAL A 5 1.25 9.36 -6.21
N THR A 6 2.12 10.09 -5.53
CA THR A 6 3.31 10.73 -6.12
C THR A 6 4.55 10.37 -5.31
N CYS A 7 5.73 10.78 -5.77
CA CYS A 7 6.95 10.67 -4.97
C CYS A 7 6.86 11.37 -3.60
N ASP A 8 5.95 12.36 -3.45
CA ASP A 8 5.69 13.06 -2.19
C ASP A 8 5.02 12.15 -1.13
N ASP A 9 4.33 11.08 -1.56
CA ASP A 9 3.79 10.07 -0.64
C ASP A 9 4.88 9.16 -0.06
N VAL A 10 6.13 9.30 -0.54
CA VAL A 10 7.37 8.64 -0.10
C VAL A 10 7.37 7.11 -0.28
N SER A 11 6.43 6.41 0.34
CA SER A 11 6.37 4.95 0.35
C SER A 11 4.98 4.38 0.65
N LEU A 12 4.75 3.14 0.25
CA LEU A 12 3.56 2.36 0.56
C LEU A 12 3.32 2.24 2.08
N PHE A 13 4.34 2.40 2.93
CA PHE A 13 4.18 2.44 4.39
C PHE A 13 3.32 3.63 4.84
N HIS A 14 3.57 4.83 4.31
CA HIS A 14 2.79 6.01 4.65
C HIS A 14 1.35 5.88 4.17
N LEU A 15 1.18 5.31 2.98
CA LEU A 15 -0.13 4.96 2.45
C LEU A 15 -0.82 3.96 3.37
N ALA A 16 -0.11 2.95 3.84
CA ALA A 16 -0.67 1.91 4.68
C ALA A 16 -1.15 2.46 6.04
N VAL A 17 -0.35 3.33 6.67
CA VAL A 17 -0.77 4.06 7.89
C VAL A 17 -2.00 4.93 7.62
N ARG A 18 -2.02 5.65 6.51
CA ARG A 18 -3.08 6.62 6.20
C ARG A 18 -4.44 5.95 5.92
N TYR A 19 -4.43 4.78 5.27
CA TYR A 19 -5.64 4.09 4.84
C TYR A 19 -6.04 2.90 5.71
N PHE A 20 -5.07 2.15 6.26
CA PHE A 20 -5.32 0.97 7.09
C PHE A 20 -5.00 1.20 8.58
N GLY A 21 -4.44 2.36 8.94
CA GLY A 21 -3.98 2.63 10.31
C GLY A 21 -2.70 1.89 10.70
N ASP A 22 -2.15 1.04 9.82
CA ASP A 22 -1.01 0.18 10.11
C ASP A 22 -0.01 0.16 8.95
N ALA A 23 1.22 0.62 9.23
CA ALA A 23 2.31 0.70 8.25
C ALA A 23 2.67 -0.68 7.68
N LEU A 24 2.51 -1.75 8.46
CA LEU A 24 2.89 -3.11 8.07
C LEU A 24 1.95 -3.68 7.01
N GLN A 25 0.79 -3.07 6.75
CA GLN A 25 -0.12 -3.51 5.68
C GLN A 25 0.28 -3.04 4.28
N TRP A 26 1.43 -2.38 4.12
CA TRP A 26 1.94 -1.94 2.81
C TRP A 26 2.03 -3.08 1.78
N TRP A 27 2.35 -4.30 2.22
CA TRP A 27 2.46 -5.46 1.33
C TRP A 27 1.12 -5.82 0.68
N ARG A 28 -0.02 -5.52 1.33
CA ARG A 28 -1.35 -5.74 0.75
C ARG A 28 -1.58 -4.84 -0.45
N ILE A 29 -1.17 -3.57 -0.33
CA ILE A 29 -1.19 -2.62 -1.43
C ILE A 29 -0.24 -3.08 -2.53
N ALA A 30 0.98 -3.49 -2.17
CA ALA A 30 1.97 -3.93 -3.14
C ALA A 30 1.49 -5.16 -3.92
N ALA A 31 1.03 -6.21 -3.23
CA ALA A 31 0.47 -7.42 -3.83
C ALA A 31 -0.73 -7.14 -4.74
N CYS A 32 -1.62 -6.21 -4.34
CA CYS A 32 -2.77 -5.82 -5.14
C CYS A 32 -2.39 -5.10 -6.45
N ASN A 33 -1.23 -4.44 -6.47
CA ASN A 33 -0.72 -3.70 -7.63
C ASN A 33 0.41 -4.44 -8.38
N GLY A 34 0.76 -5.65 -7.97
CA GLY A 34 1.89 -6.40 -8.54
C GLY A 34 3.25 -5.74 -8.27
N MET A 35 3.35 -4.95 -7.20
CA MET A 35 4.59 -4.33 -6.75
C MET A 35 5.26 -5.21 -5.70
N SER A 36 6.59 -5.27 -5.75
CA SER A 36 7.41 -5.93 -4.72
C SER A 36 8.12 -4.93 -3.82
N ASP A 37 8.23 -3.68 -4.26
CA ASP A 37 8.97 -2.64 -3.56
C ASP A 37 7.99 -1.62 -2.94
N PRO A 38 8.15 -1.27 -1.65
CA PRO A 38 7.34 -0.25 -0.99
C PRO A 38 7.74 1.18 -1.34
N ASP A 39 8.88 1.42 -1.96
CA ASP A 39 9.37 2.75 -2.26
C ASP A 39 8.60 3.38 -3.41
N LEU A 40 8.08 4.59 -3.19
CA LEU A 40 7.41 5.38 -4.20
C LEU A 40 8.29 6.53 -4.70
N SER A 41 9.47 6.76 -4.11
CA SER A 41 10.35 7.88 -4.44
C SER A 41 10.88 7.80 -5.87
N GLY A 42 10.95 6.60 -6.44
CA GLY A 42 11.33 6.37 -7.83
C GLY A 42 10.29 6.79 -8.88
N PHE A 43 9.05 7.16 -8.49
CA PHE A 43 8.03 7.59 -9.44
C PHE A 43 8.14 9.08 -9.76
N GLU A 44 8.62 9.41 -10.97
CA GLU A 44 8.71 10.81 -11.46
C GLU A 44 7.34 11.42 -11.81
N VAL A 45 6.32 10.58 -12.02
CA VAL A 45 4.96 11.00 -12.39
C VAL A 45 3.94 10.39 -11.41
N PRO A 46 2.78 11.04 -11.20
CA PRO A 46 1.73 10.47 -10.38
C PRO A 46 1.28 9.11 -10.92
N VAL A 47 1.27 8.09 -10.06
CA VAL A 47 0.83 6.73 -10.40
C VAL A 47 -0.47 6.39 -9.69
N GLN A 48 -1.32 5.60 -10.36
CA GLN A 48 -2.55 5.11 -9.77
C GLN A 48 -2.30 3.80 -9.04
N ILE A 49 -2.55 3.80 -7.74
CA ILE A 49 -2.45 2.64 -6.85
C ILE A 49 -3.86 2.16 -6.51
N LEU A 50 -4.09 0.86 -6.63
CA LEU A 50 -5.28 0.18 -6.15
C LEU A 50 -5.12 -0.14 -4.66
N LEU A 51 -5.95 0.49 -3.82
CA LEU A 51 -6.09 0.12 -2.42
C LEU A 51 -7.04 -1.09 -2.31
N PRO A 52 -6.61 -2.19 -1.66
CA PRO A 52 -7.51 -3.28 -1.30
C PRO A 52 -8.55 -2.79 -0.29
N ASP A 53 -9.75 -3.34 -0.37
CA ASP A 53 -10.83 -3.00 0.56
C ASP A 53 -10.56 -3.61 1.94
N GLU A 54 -10.73 -2.83 3.01
CA GLU A 54 -10.51 -3.28 4.39
C GLU A 54 -11.42 -4.45 4.80
N ALA A 55 -12.51 -4.69 4.05
CA ALA A 55 -13.50 -5.72 4.34
C ALA A 55 -12.97 -7.16 4.34
N SER A 56 -11.76 -7.41 3.85
CA SER A 56 -11.02 -8.65 4.15
C SER A 56 -10.43 -8.58 5.56
N VAL A 57 -11.33 -8.46 6.54
CA VAL A 57 -11.11 -8.46 7.99
C VAL A 57 -10.73 -9.88 8.39
N GLY A 58 -9.49 -10.06 8.81
CA GLY A 58 -9.01 -11.35 9.31
C GLY A 58 -7.55 -11.37 9.70
N GLN A 59 -6.70 -10.52 9.09
CA GLN A 59 -5.28 -10.51 9.40
C GLN A 59 -4.91 -9.29 10.26
N THR A 60 -5.09 -9.46 11.57
CA THR A 60 -4.50 -8.60 12.62
C THR A 60 -2.97 -8.79 12.70
N GLY A 61 -2.41 -9.76 11.97
CA GLY A 61 -0.98 -9.94 11.82
C GLY A 61 -0.51 -9.21 10.56
N GLY A 62 0.45 -8.30 10.70
CA GLY A 62 1.07 -7.56 9.59
C GLY A 62 1.86 -8.42 8.59
N LEU A 63 1.64 -9.72 8.53
CA LEU A 63 2.30 -10.68 7.66
C LEU A 63 1.27 -11.56 6.96
N PRO A 64 1.43 -11.87 5.67
CA PRO A 64 0.62 -12.89 5.02
C PRO A 64 0.85 -14.23 5.71
N GLU A 65 -0.23 -14.90 6.12
CA GLU A 65 -0.17 -16.32 6.51
C GLU A 65 0.34 -17.14 5.33
N VAL A 66 1.49 -17.78 5.52
CA VAL A 66 2.21 -18.56 4.50
C VAL A 66 1.54 -19.90 4.22
#